data_AF-A0A3M6B2L6-F1
#
_entry.id   AF-A0A3M6B2L6-F1
#
_cell.length_a   1.000
_cell.length_b   1.000
_cell.length_c   1.000
_cell.angle_alpha   90.00
_cell.angle_beta   90.00
_cell.angle_gamma   90.00
#
_symmetry.space_group_name_H-M   'P 1'
#
loop_
_entity.id
_entity.type
_entity.pdbx_description
1 polymer ?
#
loop_
_entity_poly.entity_id
_entity_poly.type
_entity_poly.pdbx_seq_one_letter_code
_entity_poly.pdbx_strand_id
1 'polypeptide(L)'
;MEPKRVLRALAEHWALLEPLCEHFDQGTLSLSELRLQLGAQQQDSTPQDITNLLDVWIRLDILVPVAKSPNRFELNAQIHDFLSYLRREHRLGLCLEIEAYLRHLERLAGYIQDAFDIRDANDLARQLRLLDMRVRDVLKKLANDEQALVAVADRAKTSDRQIPLRQRYAEVLATWDEYVEPMIQLVNADGAFEQGVRKVENVLLRLLTEQQRLGHLVDDDMLLRTHARILEMQTSAQLTLRHARELLLPLREEARRHNAVTRGAALALSAIRRKGLDAVPQAAMPLFTRPQSTFLGSASQVEAYVYALARFEPKPAKFPKASGTRKGEP
;
A
#
# COMPACT_ATOMS: atom_id res chain seq x y z
N MET A 1 -31.36 -7.99 -7.41
CA MET A 1 -30.25 -7.54 -8.29
C MET A 1 -30.37 -8.15 -9.66
N GLU A 2 -30.67 -7.36 -10.68
CA GLU A 2 -30.59 -7.78 -12.08
C GLU A 2 -29.23 -7.39 -12.67
N PRO A 3 -28.23 -8.30 -12.72
CA PRO A 3 -26.84 -7.95 -12.98
C PRO A 3 -26.62 -7.27 -14.34
N LYS A 4 -27.39 -7.67 -15.37
CA LYS A 4 -27.33 -7.05 -16.70
C LYS A 4 -27.76 -5.59 -16.69
N ARG A 5 -28.79 -5.23 -15.92
CA ARG A 5 -29.27 -3.85 -15.82
C ARG A 5 -28.31 -2.98 -15.05
N VAL A 6 -27.72 -3.51 -13.96
CA VAL A 6 -26.68 -2.82 -13.19
C VAL A 6 -25.48 -2.50 -14.07
N LEU A 7 -24.89 -3.51 -14.74
CA LEU A 7 -23.72 -3.29 -15.60
C LEU A 7 -24.00 -2.31 -16.74
N ARG A 8 -25.19 -2.39 -17.35
CA ARG A 8 -25.61 -1.44 -18.38
C ARG A 8 -25.70 -0.02 -17.85
N ALA A 9 -26.33 0.18 -16.69
CA ALA A 9 -26.43 1.49 -16.05
C ALA A 9 -25.07 2.05 -15.63
N LEU A 10 -24.15 1.21 -15.14
CA LEU A 10 -22.78 1.63 -14.81
C LEU A 10 -22.01 2.09 -16.06
N ALA A 11 -22.18 1.39 -17.19
CA ALA A 11 -21.54 1.77 -18.45
C ALA A 11 -22.15 3.04 -19.05
N GLU A 12 -23.49 3.16 -19.08
CA GLU A 12 -24.20 4.32 -19.62
C GLU A 12 -23.95 5.59 -18.79
N HIS A 13 -23.86 5.46 -17.47
CA HIS A 13 -23.70 6.60 -16.55
C HIS A 13 -22.28 6.77 -16.00
N TRP A 14 -21.27 6.13 -16.59
CA TRP A 14 -19.89 6.16 -16.10
C TRP A 14 -19.38 7.58 -15.86
N ALA A 15 -19.55 8.47 -16.85
CA ALA A 15 -19.07 9.85 -16.78
C ALA A 15 -19.67 10.66 -15.61
N LEU A 16 -20.84 10.25 -15.11
CA LEU A 16 -21.49 10.87 -13.95
C LEU A 16 -21.06 10.22 -12.64
N LEU A 17 -20.84 8.91 -12.65
CA LEU A 17 -20.46 8.14 -11.46
C LEU A 17 -18.98 8.34 -11.10
N GLU A 18 -18.10 8.43 -12.09
CA GLU A 18 -16.65 8.51 -11.88
C GLU A 18 -16.23 9.69 -10.97
N PRO A 19 -16.70 10.94 -11.18
CA PRO A 19 -16.35 12.06 -10.30
C PRO A 19 -16.99 11.98 -8.91
N LEU A 20 -18.13 11.29 -8.80
CA LEU A 20 -18.79 11.08 -7.52
C LEU A 20 -18.04 10.06 -6.67
N CYS A 21 -17.33 9.11 -7.29
CA CYS A 21 -16.56 8.11 -6.56
C CYS A 21 -15.49 8.75 -5.67
N GLU A 22 -14.81 9.81 -6.10
CA GLU A 22 -13.83 10.56 -5.27
C GLU A 22 -14.46 11.19 -4.02
N HIS A 23 -15.75 11.53 -4.08
CA HIS A 23 -16.49 12.07 -2.94
C HIS A 23 -16.95 10.96 -2.00
N PHE A 24 -17.46 9.85 -2.57
CA PHE A 24 -17.83 8.67 -1.79
C PHE A 24 -16.64 8.02 -1.09
N ASP A 25 -15.45 8.19 -1.65
CA ASP A 25 -14.20 7.82 -1.03
C ASP A 25 -13.93 8.53 0.30
N GLN A 26 -14.43 9.76 0.45
CA GLN A 26 -14.24 10.62 1.62
C GLN A 26 -15.42 10.56 2.59
N GLY A 27 -16.56 9.97 2.19
CA GLY A 27 -17.73 9.85 3.04
C GLY A 27 -19.04 9.71 2.26
N THR A 28 -20.10 10.32 2.79
CA THR A 28 -21.47 10.18 2.27
C THR A 28 -21.97 11.50 1.72
N LEU A 29 -22.81 11.44 0.68
CA LEU A 29 -23.41 12.61 0.07
C LEU A 29 -24.90 12.70 0.44
N SER A 30 -25.36 13.90 0.75
CA SER A 30 -26.78 14.20 0.90
C SER A 30 -27.49 14.26 -0.45
N LEU A 31 -28.82 14.11 -0.45
CA LEU A 31 -29.63 14.23 -1.66
C LEU A 31 -29.45 15.59 -2.36
N SER A 32 -29.30 16.67 -1.60
CA SER A 32 -29.04 18.02 -2.12
C SER A 32 -27.67 18.14 -2.78
N GLU A 33 -26.63 17.55 -2.18
CA GLU A 33 -25.28 17.54 -2.75
C GLU A 33 -25.22 16.72 -4.04
N LEU A 34 -25.86 15.55 -4.07
CA LEU A 34 -25.97 14.73 -5.27
C LEU A 34 -26.65 15.46 -6.42
N ARG A 35 -27.79 16.11 -6.15
CA ARG A 35 -28.50 16.90 -7.18
C ARG A 35 -27.65 18.05 -7.71
N LEU A 36 -26.93 18.75 -6.82
CA LEU A 36 -26.06 19.85 -7.20
C LEU A 36 -24.91 19.38 -8.10
N GLN A 37 -24.24 18.29 -7.72
CA GLN A 37 -23.10 17.73 -8.47
C GLN A 37 -23.53 17.19 -9.84
N LEU A 38 -24.64 16.46 -9.89
CA LEU A 38 -25.19 15.95 -11.15
C LEU A 38 -25.67 17.08 -12.06
N GLY A 39 -26.33 18.10 -11.50
CA GLY A 39 -26.77 19.28 -12.26
C GLY A 39 -25.62 20.11 -12.80
N ALA A 40 -24.47 20.14 -12.11
CA ALA A 40 -23.27 20.81 -12.62
C ALA A 40 -22.65 20.08 -13.83
N GLN A 41 -22.79 18.75 -13.89
CA GLN A 41 -22.26 17.91 -14.98
C GLN A 41 -23.23 17.80 -16.17
N GLN A 42 -24.53 17.90 -15.92
CA GLN A 42 -25.57 17.85 -16.95
C GLN A 42 -26.31 19.19 -17.08
N GLN A 43 -25.66 20.15 -17.75
CA GLN A 43 -26.19 21.52 -17.91
C GLN A 43 -27.54 21.59 -18.66
N ASP A 44 -27.86 20.58 -19.48
CA ASP A 44 -29.11 20.49 -20.26
C ASP A 44 -30.22 19.67 -19.59
N SER A 45 -29.97 19.06 -18.42
CA SER A 45 -30.94 18.18 -17.75
C SER A 45 -31.84 18.94 -16.79
N THR A 46 -33.12 18.57 -16.75
CA THR A 46 -34.06 19.17 -15.80
C THR A 46 -33.88 18.58 -14.39
N PRO A 47 -34.30 19.28 -13.32
CA PRO A 47 -34.30 18.73 -11.97
C PRO A 47 -35.10 17.42 -11.82
N GLN A 48 -36.10 17.22 -12.68
CA GLN A 48 -36.89 16.00 -12.73
C GLN A 48 -36.07 14.84 -13.33
N ASP A 49 -35.28 15.09 -14.37
CA ASP A 49 -34.42 14.07 -15.00
C ASP A 49 -33.36 13.56 -14.01
N ILE A 50 -32.74 14.46 -13.26
CA ILE A 50 -31.76 14.12 -12.21
C ILE A 50 -32.42 13.27 -11.11
N THR A 51 -33.65 13.62 -10.71
CA THR A 51 -34.39 12.85 -9.69
C THR A 51 -34.72 11.45 -10.22
N ASN A 52 -35.19 11.34 -11.46
CA ASN A 52 -35.48 10.05 -12.09
C ASN A 52 -34.21 9.18 -12.19
N LEU A 53 -33.06 9.77 -12.51
CA LEU A 53 -31.77 9.08 -12.57
C LEU A 53 -31.33 8.57 -11.20
N LEU A 54 -31.44 9.39 -10.15
CA LEU A 54 -31.16 8.96 -8.78
C LEU A 54 -32.08 7.81 -8.34
N ASP A 55 -33.37 7.88 -8.68
CA ASP A 55 -34.31 6.78 -8.40
C ASP A 55 -33.95 5.49 -9.16
N VAL A 56 -33.38 5.59 -10.36
CA VAL A 56 -32.82 4.43 -11.09
C VAL A 56 -31.63 3.87 -10.33
N TRP A 57 -30.68 4.70 -9.91
CA TRP A 57 -29.49 4.25 -9.18
C TRP A 57 -29.84 3.62 -7.83
N ILE A 58 -30.83 4.14 -7.11
CA ILE A 58 -31.32 3.55 -5.86
C ILE A 58 -32.01 2.20 -6.13
N ARG A 59 -32.90 2.13 -7.14
CA ARG A 59 -33.59 0.87 -7.49
C ARG A 59 -32.65 -0.24 -7.97
N LEU A 60 -31.52 0.13 -8.57
CA LEU A 60 -30.48 -0.80 -9.00
C LEU A 60 -29.47 -1.14 -7.90
N ASP A 61 -29.70 -0.66 -6.67
CA ASP A 61 -28.77 -0.80 -5.54
C ASP A 61 -27.36 -0.30 -5.88
N ILE A 62 -27.25 0.75 -6.71
CA ILE A 62 -26.01 1.50 -6.97
C ILE A 62 -25.75 2.49 -5.84
N LEU A 63 -26.79 3.23 -5.47
CA LEU A 63 -26.81 4.06 -4.29
C LEU A 63 -27.65 3.39 -3.20
N VAL A 64 -27.14 3.40 -1.98
CA VAL A 64 -27.81 2.84 -0.80
C VAL A 64 -27.97 3.98 0.22
N PRO A 65 -29.15 4.12 0.86
CA PRO A 65 -29.32 5.10 1.93
C PRO A 65 -28.56 4.66 3.19
N VAL A 66 -27.91 5.63 3.85
CA VAL A 66 -27.14 5.39 5.07
C VAL A 66 -28.08 5.06 6.23
N ALA A 67 -27.71 4.05 7.02
CA ALA A 67 -28.48 3.65 8.20
C ALA A 67 -28.75 4.85 9.13
N LYS A 68 -30.03 5.05 9.50
CA LYS A 68 -30.51 6.17 10.35
C LYS A 68 -30.40 7.57 9.73
N SER A 69 -30.01 7.69 8.45
CA SER A 69 -29.94 8.97 7.72
C SER A 69 -30.47 8.80 6.29
N PRO A 70 -31.80 8.74 6.08
CA PRO A 70 -32.39 8.38 4.78
C PRO A 70 -32.13 9.38 3.65
N ASN A 71 -31.72 10.61 3.97
CA ASN A 71 -31.35 11.63 2.99
C ASN A 71 -29.85 11.67 2.69
N ARG A 72 -29.07 10.71 3.22
CA ARG A 72 -27.66 10.50 2.90
C ARG A 72 -27.49 9.18 2.19
N PHE A 73 -26.61 9.18 1.20
CA PHE A 73 -26.34 8.03 0.35
C PHE A 73 -24.87 7.69 0.37
N GLU A 74 -24.61 6.41 0.18
CA GLU A 74 -23.31 5.82 -0.10
C GLU A 74 -23.43 4.94 -1.35
N LEU A 75 -22.30 4.66 -1.99
CA LEU A 75 -22.27 3.62 -3.01
C LEU A 75 -22.43 2.26 -2.35
N ASN A 76 -23.14 1.35 -3.01
CA ASN A 76 -23.13 -0.05 -2.62
C ASN A 76 -21.68 -0.57 -2.61
N ALA A 77 -21.25 -1.19 -1.52
CA ALA A 77 -19.87 -1.63 -1.32
C ALA A 77 -19.32 -2.48 -2.48
N GLN A 78 -20.12 -3.41 -3.03
CA GLN A 78 -19.68 -4.25 -4.15
C GLN A 78 -19.48 -3.46 -5.44
N ILE A 79 -20.30 -2.43 -5.65
CA ILE A 79 -20.21 -1.55 -6.81
C ILE A 79 -19.06 -0.56 -6.61
N HIS A 80 -18.88 -0.03 -5.40
CA HIS A 80 -17.75 0.82 -5.06
C HIS A 80 -16.42 0.10 -5.27
N ASP A 81 -16.29 -1.16 -4.84
CA ASP A 81 -15.11 -1.99 -5.09
C ASP A 81 -14.87 -2.23 -6.58
N PHE A 82 -15.94 -2.47 -7.34
CA PHE A 82 -15.86 -2.66 -8.79
C PHE A 82 -15.44 -1.39 -9.53
N LEU A 83 -16.01 -0.24 -9.16
CA LEU A 83 -15.65 1.06 -9.74
C LEU A 83 -14.23 1.45 -9.36
N SER A 84 -13.81 1.23 -8.11
CA SER A 84 -12.43 1.42 -7.65
C SER A 84 -11.44 0.58 -8.47
N TYR A 85 -11.79 -0.69 -8.73
CA TYR A 85 -11.01 -1.57 -9.60
C TYR A 85 -10.87 -1.02 -11.02
N LEU A 86 -11.95 -0.50 -11.62
CA LEU A 86 -11.92 0.09 -12.96
C LEU A 86 -11.11 1.40 -13.02
N ARG A 87 -11.20 2.23 -11.97
CA ARG A 87 -10.46 3.50 -11.84
C ARG A 87 -8.98 3.29 -11.51
N ARG A 88 -8.55 2.05 -11.24
CA ARG A 88 -7.23 1.71 -10.69
C ARG A 88 -6.91 2.49 -9.42
N GLU A 89 -7.94 2.80 -8.64
CA GLU A 89 -7.77 3.40 -7.33
C GLU A 89 -7.50 2.29 -6.33
N HIS A 90 -6.20 2.02 -6.18
CA HIS A 90 -5.72 1.02 -5.26
C HIS A 90 -5.66 1.63 -3.86
N ARG A 91 -6.62 1.26 -3.02
CA ARG A 91 -6.60 1.56 -1.59
C ARG A 91 -5.80 0.48 -0.86
N LEU A 92 -4.85 0.92 -0.04
CA LEU A 92 -4.06 0.02 0.79
C LEU A 92 -4.98 -0.64 1.82
N GLY A 93 -5.00 -1.97 1.86
CA GLY A 93 -5.68 -2.72 2.91
C GLY A 93 -4.98 -2.64 4.26
N LEU A 94 -5.69 -3.08 5.30
CA LEU A 94 -5.04 -3.36 6.58
C LEU A 94 -4.21 -4.64 6.46
N CYS A 95 -2.98 -4.64 6.99
CA CYS A 95 -2.15 -5.85 7.05
C CYS A 95 -2.87 -7.02 7.76
N LEU A 96 -3.74 -6.71 8.74
CA LEU A 96 -4.59 -7.66 9.45
C LEU A 96 -5.52 -8.47 8.52
N GLU A 97 -5.88 -7.96 7.35
CA GLU A 97 -6.68 -8.70 6.36
C GLU A 97 -5.88 -9.87 5.78
N ILE A 98 -4.60 -9.66 5.46
CA ILE A 98 -3.70 -10.73 4.98
C ILE A 98 -3.53 -11.78 6.08
N GLU A 99 -3.33 -11.37 7.33
CA GLU A 99 -3.29 -12.31 8.45
C GLU A 99 -4.58 -13.14 8.59
N ALA A 100 -5.75 -12.51 8.44
CA ALA A 100 -7.02 -13.21 8.52
C ALA A 100 -7.15 -14.26 7.41
N TYR A 101 -6.69 -13.96 6.19
CA TYR A 101 -6.63 -14.93 5.10
C TYR A 101 -5.65 -16.08 5.41
N LEU A 102 -4.47 -15.80 5.96
CA LEU A 102 -3.50 -16.83 6.35
C LEU A 102 -4.07 -17.80 7.39
N ARG A 103 -4.71 -17.26 8.45
CA ARG A 103 -5.41 -18.09 9.45
C ARG A 103 -6.53 -18.92 8.83
N HIS A 104 -7.16 -18.43 7.76
CA HIS A 104 -8.14 -19.20 7.01
C HIS A 104 -7.49 -20.33 6.21
N LEU A 105 -6.35 -20.09 5.55
CA LEU A 105 -5.58 -21.13 4.85
C LEU A 105 -5.14 -22.24 5.80
N GLU A 106 -4.66 -21.89 7.00
CA GLU A 106 -4.27 -22.88 8.02
C GLU A 106 -5.46 -23.76 8.45
N ARG A 107 -6.65 -23.17 8.63
CA ARG A 107 -7.86 -23.95 8.95
C ARG A 107 -8.26 -24.89 7.82
N LEU A 108 -8.18 -24.42 6.57
CA LEU A 108 -8.45 -25.26 5.40
C LEU A 108 -7.45 -26.42 5.29
N ALA A 109 -6.18 -26.20 5.61
CA ALA A 109 -5.20 -27.29 5.68
C ALA A 109 -5.58 -28.35 6.71
N GLY A 110 -6.09 -27.95 7.88
CA GLY A 110 -6.66 -28.86 8.88
C GLY A 110 -7.82 -29.69 8.31
N TYR A 111 -8.81 -29.02 7.69
CA TYR A 111 -9.95 -29.74 7.10
C TYR A 111 -9.58 -30.65 5.93
N ILE A 112 -8.58 -30.27 5.13
CA ILE A 112 -8.02 -31.12 4.07
C ILE A 112 -7.40 -32.38 4.68
N GLN A 113 -6.63 -32.24 5.75
CA GLN A 113 -6.02 -33.35 6.45
C GLN A 113 -7.09 -34.28 7.04
N ASP A 114 -8.10 -33.74 7.72
CA ASP A 114 -9.20 -34.51 8.32
C ASP A 114 -9.99 -35.29 7.25
N ALA A 115 -10.35 -34.62 6.14
CA ALA A 115 -11.08 -35.24 5.03
C ALA A 115 -10.26 -36.35 4.37
N PHE A 116 -8.94 -36.18 4.24
CA PHE A 116 -8.04 -37.20 3.73
C PHE A 116 -7.95 -38.41 4.65
N ASP A 117 -7.81 -38.20 5.96
CA ASP A 117 -7.65 -39.27 6.95
C ASP A 117 -8.90 -40.15 7.04
N ILE A 118 -10.10 -39.58 6.89
CA ILE A 118 -11.37 -40.34 6.83
C ILE A 118 -11.72 -40.85 5.41
N ARG A 119 -10.88 -40.58 4.41
CA ARG A 119 -11.06 -40.94 2.99
C ARG A 119 -12.33 -40.40 2.34
N ASP A 120 -12.77 -39.20 2.74
CA ASP A 120 -13.89 -38.51 2.08
C ASP A 120 -13.39 -37.71 0.86
N ALA A 121 -13.44 -38.35 -0.31
CA ALA A 121 -13.00 -37.75 -1.57
C ALA A 121 -13.79 -36.47 -1.94
N ASN A 122 -15.09 -36.42 -1.62
CA ASN A 122 -15.95 -35.30 -1.98
C ASN A 122 -15.63 -34.07 -1.13
N ASP A 123 -15.48 -34.26 0.18
CA ASP A 123 -15.09 -33.17 1.06
C ASP A 123 -13.66 -32.72 0.76
N LEU A 124 -12.73 -33.64 0.57
CA LEU A 124 -11.34 -33.32 0.21
C LEU A 124 -11.26 -32.43 -1.03
N ALA A 125 -11.96 -32.81 -2.11
CA ALA A 125 -12.02 -32.00 -3.33
C ALA A 125 -12.67 -30.63 -3.09
N ARG A 126 -13.67 -30.54 -2.21
CA ARG A 126 -14.29 -29.26 -1.83
C ARG A 126 -13.31 -28.36 -1.07
N GLN A 127 -12.61 -28.88 -0.06
CA GLN A 127 -11.68 -28.09 0.73
C GLN A 127 -10.48 -27.62 -0.10
N LEU A 128 -9.97 -28.45 -1.01
CA LEU A 128 -8.91 -28.05 -1.95
C LEU A 128 -9.36 -26.91 -2.88
N ARG A 129 -10.61 -26.90 -3.36
CA ARG A 129 -11.15 -25.78 -4.15
C ARG A 129 -11.24 -24.49 -3.33
N LEU A 130 -11.69 -24.59 -2.08
CA LEU A 130 -11.77 -23.44 -1.18
C LEU A 130 -10.38 -22.88 -0.85
N LEU A 131 -9.40 -23.76 -0.65
CA LEU A 131 -7.99 -23.38 -0.44
C LEU A 131 -7.47 -22.61 -1.65
N ASP A 132 -7.67 -23.15 -2.84
CA ASP A 132 -7.25 -22.50 -4.08
C ASP A 132 -7.90 -21.13 -4.30
N MET A 133 -9.21 -21.01 -4.05
CA MET A 133 -9.92 -19.72 -4.10
C MET A 133 -9.31 -18.73 -3.12
N ARG A 134 -9.02 -19.17 -1.88
CA ARG A 134 -8.47 -18.29 -0.86
C ARG A 134 -7.04 -17.83 -1.18
N VAL A 135 -6.21 -18.70 -1.74
CA VAL A 135 -4.85 -18.33 -2.19
C VAL A 135 -4.94 -17.24 -3.28
N ARG A 136 -5.88 -17.37 -4.22
CA ARG A 136 -6.12 -16.34 -5.24
C ARG A 136 -6.59 -15.01 -4.64
N ASP A 137 -7.41 -15.03 -3.60
CA ASP A 137 -7.81 -13.81 -2.89
C ASP A 137 -6.60 -13.10 -2.27
N VAL A 138 -5.66 -13.84 -1.66
CA VAL A 138 -4.43 -13.28 -1.10
C VAL A 138 -3.55 -12.69 -2.20
N LEU A 139 -3.33 -13.40 -3.30
CA LEU A 139 -2.57 -12.90 -4.46
C LEU A 139 -3.16 -11.60 -5.01
N LYS A 140 -4.49 -11.56 -5.19
CA LYS A 140 -5.19 -10.36 -5.64
C LYS A 140 -5.02 -9.20 -4.65
N LYS A 141 -5.07 -9.49 -3.35
CA LYS A 141 -4.88 -8.48 -2.31
C LYS A 141 -3.45 -7.91 -2.33
N LEU A 142 -2.44 -8.77 -2.38
CA LEU A 142 -1.03 -8.36 -2.48
C LEU A 142 -0.78 -7.48 -3.71
N ALA A 143 -1.32 -7.84 -4.87
CA ALA A 143 -1.19 -7.04 -6.08
C ALA A 143 -1.89 -5.67 -5.96
N ASN A 144 -3.06 -5.62 -5.33
CA ASN A 144 -3.76 -4.36 -5.06
C ASN A 144 -2.95 -3.47 -4.09
N ASP A 145 -2.44 -4.05 -3.01
CA ASP A 145 -1.66 -3.32 -2.02
C ASP A 145 -0.34 -2.80 -2.62
N GLU A 146 0.31 -3.57 -3.51
CA GLU A 146 1.49 -3.13 -4.24
C GLU A 146 1.23 -1.85 -5.05
N GLN A 147 0.15 -1.81 -5.82
CA GLN A 147 -0.21 -0.64 -6.60
C GLN A 147 -0.57 0.57 -5.72
N ALA A 148 -1.19 0.33 -4.56
CA ALA A 148 -1.45 1.39 -3.59
C ALA A 148 -0.15 2.00 -3.05
N LEU A 149 0.86 1.16 -2.77
CA LEU A 149 2.18 1.61 -2.30
C LEU A 149 2.93 2.41 -3.38
N VAL A 150 2.82 2.00 -4.65
CA VAL A 150 3.34 2.77 -5.79
C VAL A 150 2.68 4.14 -5.84
N ALA A 151 1.35 4.22 -5.73
CA ALA A 151 0.62 5.48 -5.75
C ALA A 151 1.03 6.42 -4.60
N VAL A 152 1.26 5.90 -3.38
CA VAL A 152 1.79 6.68 -2.24
C VAL A 152 3.18 7.23 -2.56
N ALA A 153 4.07 6.40 -3.12
CA ALA A 153 5.42 6.82 -3.48
C ALA A 153 5.41 7.90 -4.57
N ASP A 154 4.55 7.78 -5.57
CA ASP A 154 4.40 8.75 -6.65
C ASP A 154 3.82 10.07 -6.15
N ARG A 155 2.79 10.04 -5.30
CA ARG A 155 2.25 11.24 -4.63
C ARG A 155 3.33 11.97 -3.84
N ALA A 156 4.20 11.23 -3.13
CA ALA A 156 5.29 11.82 -2.37
C ALA A 156 6.33 12.52 -3.26
N LYS A 157 6.69 11.89 -4.38
CA LYS A 157 7.67 12.40 -5.35
C LYS A 157 7.14 13.55 -6.22
N THR A 158 5.83 13.60 -6.45
CA THR A 158 5.24 14.60 -7.35
C THR A 158 5.40 16.00 -6.77
N SER A 159 5.91 16.95 -7.56
CA SER A 159 6.07 18.35 -7.16
C SER A 159 4.75 19.15 -7.17
N ASP A 160 3.61 18.47 -7.07
CA ASP A 160 2.31 19.13 -7.15
C ASP A 160 2.16 20.11 -5.98
N ARG A 161 1.82 21.35 -6.32
CA ARG A 161 1.75 22.47 -5.38
C ARG A 161 0.51 22.39 -4.51
N GLN A 162 -0.48 21.58 -4.90
CA GLN A 162 -1.74 21.47 -4.17
C GLN A 162 -1.60 20.75 -2.82
N ILE A 163 -0.69 19.77 -2.71
CA ILE A 163 -0.49 19.02 -1.45
C ILE A 163 0.82 19.47 -0.78
N PRO A 164 0.75 20.07 0.43
CA PRO A 164 1.93 20.45 1.19
C PRO A 164 2.91 19.29 1.38
N LEU A 165 4.21 19.55 1.23
CA LEU A 165 5.27 18.54 1.38
C LEU A 165 5.19 17.76 2.70
N ARG A 166 4.82 18.44 3.80
CA ARG A 166 4.64 17.81 5.12
C ARG A 166 3.53 16.77 5.11
N GLN A 167 2.43 17.03 4.41
CA GLN A 167 1.29 16.11 4.31
C GLN A 167 1.66 14.89 3.46
N ARG A 168 2.38 15.10 2.35
CA ARG A 168 2.90 14.00 1.52
C ARG A 168 3.82 13.05 2.30
N TYR A 169 4.77 13.59 3.06
CA TYR A 169 5.63 12.74 3.90
C TYR A 169 4.88 12.10 5.08
N ALA A 170 3.83 12.73 5.61
CA ALA A 170 3.01 12.13 6.66
C ALA A 170 2.32 10.85 6.16
N GLU A 171 1.79 10.87 4.93
CA GLU A 171 1.19 9.70 4.29
C GLU A 171 2.20 8.56 4.10
N VAL A 172 3.42 8.87 3.65
CA VAL A 172 4.52 7.87 3.53
C VAL A 172 4.86 7.25 4.88
N LEU A 173 4.98 8.07 5.93
CA LEU A 173 5.32 7.59 7.27
C LEU A 173 4.21 6.71 7.85
N ALA A 174 2.95 7.13 7.70
CA ALA A 174 1.79 6.34 8.14
C ALA A 174 1.74 5.00 7.39
N THR A 175 1.85 5.03 6.05
CA THR A 175 1.88 3.82 5.20
C THR A 175 2.99 2.85 5.62
N TRP A 176 4.17 3.37 5.95
CA TRP A 176 5.26 2.54 6.44
C TRP A 176 4.90 1.86 7.76
N ASP A 177 4.46 2.63 8.74
CA ASP A 177 4.26 2.15 10.11
C ASP A 177 3.00 1.25 10.22
N GLU A 178 1.95 1.52 9.43
CA GLU A 178 0.66 0.80 9.47
C GLU A 178 0.61 -0.45 8.57
N TYR A 179 1.46 -0.52 7.54
CA TYR A 179 1.43 -1.64 6.57
C TYR A 179 2.80 -2.28 6.34
N VAL A 180 3.81 -1.50 5.92
CA VAL A 180 5.10 -2.08 5.52
C VAL A 180 5.79 -2.76 6.70
N GLU A 181 5.84 -2.12 7.86
CA GLU A 181 6.49 -2.67 9.05
C GLU A 181 5.78 -3.95 9.56
N PRO A 182 4.44 -3.99 9.72
CA PRO A 182 3.71 -5.23 9.97
C PRO A 182 3.97 -6.32 8.93
N MET A 183 3.97 -5.97 7.63
CA MET A 183 4.24 -6.94 6.56
C MET A 183 5.67 -7.51 6.62
N ILE A 184 6.67 -6.72 7.02
CA ILE A 184 8.02 -7.24 7.28
C ILE A 184 7.97 -8.31 8.38
N GLN A 185 7.32 -8.01 9.50
CA GLN A 185 7.21 -8.95 10.61
C GLN A 185 6.47 -10.23 10.21
N LEU A 186 5.44 -10.07 9.38
CA LEU A 186 4.59 -11.15 8.91
C LEU A 186 5.33 -12.11 7.96
N VAL A 187 6.11 -11.58 7.02
CA VAL A 187 6.82 -12.31 5.94
C VAL A 187 8.25 -12.73 6.32
N ASN A 188 8.77 -12.27 7.46
CA ASN A 188 10.05 -12.75 7.99
C ASN A 188 10.09 -14.30 8.05
N ALA A 189 11.29 -14.88 8.02
CA ALA A 189 11.48 -16.34 7.92
C ALA A 189 10.76 -17.16 9.01
N ASP A 190 10.54 -16.55 10.19
CA ASP A 190 9.80 -17.11 11.33
C ASP A 190 8.44 -16.43 11.56
N GLY A 191 8.01 -15.57 10.63
CA GLY A 191 6.74 -14.86 10.68
C GLY A 191 5.53 -15.74 10.40
N ALA A 192 4.34 -15.26 10.76
CA ALA A 192 3.11 -16.05 10.64
C ALA A 192 2.75 -16.41 9.19
N PHE A 193 3.19 -15.63 8.19
CA PHE A 193 2.98 -15.96 6.78
C PHE A 193 3.78 -17.20 6.39
N GLU A 194 5.09 -17.21 6.67
CA GLU A 194 5.97 -18.33 6.35
C GLU A 194 5.54 -19.60 7.08
N GLN A 195 5.14 -19.49 8.36
CA GLN A 195 4.61 -20.62 9.12
C GLN A 195 3.32 -21.17 8.52
N GLY A 196 2.38 -20.29 8.16
CA GLY A 196 1.09 -20.68 7.56
C GLY A 196 1.28 -21.38 6.22
N VAL A 197 2.12 -20.81 5.34
CA VAL A 197 2.47 -21.41 4.04
C VAL A 197 3.08 -22.79 4.22
N ARG A 198 4.08 -22.94 5.09
CA ARG A 198 4.75 -24.23 5.35
C ARG A 198 3.77 -25.29 5.86
N LYS A 199 2.83 -24.93 6.75
CA LYS A 199 1.81 -25.87 7.23
C LYS A 199 0.96 -26.40 6.09
N VAL A 200 0.45 -25.51 5.23
CA VAL A 200 -0.40 -25.91 4.12
C VAL A 200 0.41 -26.75 3.11
N GLU A 201 1.63 -26.33 2.78
CA GLU A 201 2.53 -27.07 1.91
C GLU A 201 2.80 -28.50 2.42
N ASN A 202 3.12 -28.65 3.71
CA ASN A 202 3.38 -29.95 4.32
C ASN A 202 2.18 -30.89 4.19
N VAL A 203 0.96 -30.37 4.37
CA VAL A 203 -0.27 -31.14 4.16
C VAL A 203 -0.38 -31.58 2.70
N LEU A 204 -0.25 -30.66 1.74
CA LEU A 204 -0.37 -30.99 0.31
C LEU A 204 0.68 -32.01 -0.16
N LEU A 205 1.94 -31.86 0.26
CA LEU A 205 3.02 -32.80 -0.07
C LEU A 205 2.80 -34.18 0.55
N ARG A 206 2.29 -34.23 1.79
CA ARG A 206 1.91 -35.49 2.43
C ARG A 206 0.78 -36.18 1.65
N LEU A 207 -0.25 -35.44 1.25
CA LEU A 207 -1.35 -36.00 0.45
C LEU A 207 -0.87 -36.56 -0.89
N LEU A 208 -0.01 -35.82 -1.61
CA LEU A 208 0.59 -36.29 -2.87
C LEU A 208 1.35 -37.60 -2.67
N THR A 209 2.17 -37.69 -1.62
CA THR A 209 2.98 -38.87 -1.31
C THR A 209 2.11 -40.07 -0.94
N GLU A 210 1.07 -39.87 -0.12
CA GLU A 210 0.17 -40.94 0.30
C GLU A 210 -0.77 -41.39 -0.83
N GLN A 211 -1.23 -40.49 -1.71
CA GLN A 211 -2.02 -40.88 -2.88
C GLN A 211 -1.24 -41.75 -3.86
N GLN A 212 0.06 -41.47 -4.05
CA GLN A 212 0.93 -42.33 -4.86
C GLN A 212 1.05 -43.75 -4.29
N ARG A 213 0.97 -43.89 -2.95
CA ARG A 213 1.10 -45.17 -2.25
C ARG A 213 -0.22 -45.94 -2.13
N LEU A 214 -1.32 -45.24 -1.85
CA LEU A 214 -2.61 -45.82 -1.45
C LEU A 214 -3.68 -45.74 -2.54
N GLY A 215 -3.41 -45.04 -3.65
CA GLY A 215 -4.36 -44.73 -4.70
C GLY A 215 -4.95 -43.32 -4.57
N HIS A 216 -5.44 -42.79 -5.69
CA HIS A 216 -5.91 -41.40 -5.77
C HIS A 216 -7.32 -41.25 -5.18
N LEU A 217 -7.44 -40.35 -4.19
CA LEU A 217 -8.74 -39.91 -3.66
C LEU A 217 -9.27 -38.68 -4.40
N VAL A 218 -8.37 -37.81 -4.86
CA VAL A 218 -8.66 -36.62 -5.65
C VAL A 218 -7.67 -36.53 -6.81
N ASP A 219 -8.04 -35.81 -7.87
CA ASP A 219 -7.18 -35.55 -9.02
C ASP A 219 -5.83 -34.90 -8.61
N ASP A 220 -4.73 -35.54 -9.00
CA ASP A 220 -3.37 -35.08 -8.69
C ASP A 220 -3.08 -33.71 -9.31
N ASP A 221 -3.63 -33.41 -10.49
CA ASP A 221 -3.45 -32.12 -11.14
C ASP A 221 -4.05 -30.98 -10.27
N MET A 222 -5.14 -31.24 -9.57
CA MET A 222 -5.73 -30.29 -8.64
C MET A 222 -4.79 -30.02 -7.44
N LEU A 223 -4.19 -31.07 -6.88
CA LEU A 223 -3.24 -30.95 -5.77
C LEU A 223 -1.97 -30.21 -6.20
N LEU A 224 -1.37 -30.58 -7.33
CA LEU A 224 -0.17 -29.96 -7.88
C LEU A 224 -0.39 -28.49 -8.20
N ARG A 225 -1.52 -28.12 -8.82
CA ARG A 225 -1.86 -26.71 -9.07
C ARG A 225 -2.02 -25.92 -7.79
N THR A 226 -2.67 -26.49 -6.78
CA THR A 226 -2.88 -25.82 -5.49
C THR A 226 -1.55 -25.63 -4.77
N HIS A 227 -0.66 -26.62 -4.78
CA HIS A 227 0.68 -26.53 -4.22
C HIS A 227 1.53 -25.47 -4.94
N ALA A 228 1.57 -25.49 -6.28
CA ALA A 228 2.29 -24.49 -7.07
C ALA A 228 1.80 -23.07 -6.79
N ARG A 229 0.48 -22.88 -6.63
CA ARG A 229 -0.14 -21.58 -6.33
C ARG A 229 0.26 -21.06 -4.94
N ILE A 230 0.44 -21.93 -3.96
CA ILE A 230 0.91 -21.54 -2.63
C ILE A 230 2.36 -21.03 -2.69
N LEU A 231 3.22 -21.72 -3.44
CA LEU A 231 4.60 -21.27 -3.65
C LEU A 231 4.67 -19.96 -4.44
N GLU A 232 3.80 -19.78 -5.44
CA GLU A 232 3.63 -18.53 -6.16
C GLU A 232 3.22 -17.39 -5.22
N MET A 233 2.22 -17.63 -4.36
CA MET A 233 1.77 -16.67 -3.35
C MET A 233 2.90 -16.27 -2.40
N GLN A 234 3.70 -17.23 -1.94
CA GLN A 234 4.86 -16.95 -1.10
C GLN A 234 5.88 -16.06 -1.82
N THR A 235 6.22 -16.41 -3.05
CA THR A 235 7.17 -15.65 -3.87
C THR A 235 6.65 -14.23 -4.13
N SER A 236 5.36 -14.09 -4.47
CA SER A 236 4.70 -12.81 -4.70
C SER A 236 4.72 -11.93 -3.45
N ALA A 237 4.41 -12.47 -2.26
CA ALA A 237 4.44 -11.70 -1.02
C ALA A 237 5.84 -11.14 -0.72
N GLN A 238 6.88 -11.96 -0.91
CA GLN A 238 8.28 -11.54 -0.71
C GLN A 238 8.70 -10.46 -1.72
N LEU A 239 8.33 -10.61 -3.00
CA LEU A 239 8.61 -9.64 -4.05
C LEU A 239 7.89 -8.31 -3.81
N THR A 240 6.59 -8.34 -3.52
CA THR A 240 5.80 -7.14 -3.21
C THR A 240 6.37 -6.41 -1.99
N LEU A 241 6.78 -7.13 -0.94
CA LEU A 241 7.41 -6.52 0.22
C LEU A 241 8.77 -5.89 -0.12
N ARG A 242 9.59 -6.58 -0.89
CA ARG A 242 10.88 -6.05 -1.35
C ARG A 242 10.68 -4.76 -2.15
N HIS A 243 9.74 -4.77 -3.09
CA HIS A 243 9.41 -3.60 -3.91
C HIS A 243 8.89 -2.44 -3.05
N ALA A 244 7.98 -2.71 -2.12
CA ALA A 244 7.48 -1.72 -1.16
C ALA A 244 8.61 -1.05 -0.36
N ARG A 245 9.57 -1.85 0.12
CA ARG A 245 10.75 -1.34 0.84
C ARG A 245 11.64 -0.48 -0.05
N GLU A 246 11.92 -0.92 -1.28
CA GLU A 246 12.71 -0.17 -2.26
C GLU A 246 12.06 1.19 -2.59
N LEU A 247 10.73 1.24 -2.66
CA LEU A 247 9.97 2.46 -2.94
C LEU A 247 9.90 3.43 -1.76
N LEU A 248 9.53 2.96 -0.56
CA LEU A 248 9.15 3.82 0.56
C LEU A 248 10.29 4.11 1.55
N LEU A 249 11.29 3.23 1.68
CA LEU A 249 12.38 3.43 2.65
C LEU A 249 13.17 4.72 2.38
N PRO A 250 13.56 5.05 1.13
CA PRO A 250 14.28 6.29 0.86
C PRO A 250 13.46 7.54 1.21
N LEU A 251 12.15 7.51 0.95
CA LEU A 251 11.22 8.60 1.24
C LEU A 251 11.02 8.77 2.76
N ARG A 252 10.96 7.67 3.51
CA ARG A 252 10.93 7.68 4.97
C ARG A 252 12.20 8.31 5.55
N GLU A 253 13.36 7.94 5.05
CA GLU A 253 14.64 8.49 5.50
C GLU A 253 14.78 9.97 5.14
N GLU A 254 14.31 10.39 3.97
CA GLU A 254 14.25 11.79 3.58
C GLU A 254 13.32 12.60 4.49
N ALA A 255 12.11 12.10 4.76
CA ALA A 255 11.16 12.71 5.68
C ALA A 255 11.75 12.88 7.09
N ARG A 256 12.44 11.85 7.60
CA ARG A 256 13.11 11.89 8.91
C ARG A 256 14.24 12.91 8.93
N ARG A 257 15.03 13.02 7.86
CA ARG A 257 16.08 14.04 7.70
C ARG A 257 15.50 15.44 7.70
N HIS A 258 14.47 15.71 6.89
CA HIS A 258 13.79 17.00 6.87
C HIS A 258 13.25 17.38 8.26
N ASN A 259 12.59 16.45 8.94
CA ASN A 259 12.10 16.68 10.30
C ASN A 259 13.24 16.96 11.30
N ALA A 260 14.36 16.25 11.21
CA ALA A 260 15.53 16.50 12.06
C ALA A 260 16.14 17.89 11.80
N VAL A 261 16.28 18.28 10.53
CA VAL A 261 16.80 19.60 10.13
C VAL A 261 15.88 20.71 10.60
N THR A 262 14.56 20.60 10.40
CA THR A 262 13.59 21.61 10.86
C THR A 262 13.62 21.76 12.39
N ARG A 263 13.69 20.64 13.13
CA ARG A 263 13.82 20.69 14.60
C ARG A 263 15.14 21.31 15.03
N GLY A 264 16.26 20.93 14.41
CA GLY A 264 17.58 21.50 14.69
C GLY A 264 17.62 23.00 14.45
N ALA A 265 17.08 23.47 13.31
CA ALA A 265 16.97 24.89 13.00
C ALA A 265 16.10 25.64 14.01
N ALA A 266 14.94 25.08 14.42
CA ALA A 266 14.10 25.69 15.43
C ALA A 266 14.79 25.81 16.80
N LEU A 267 15.54 24.78 17.21
CA LEU A 267 16.33 24.80 18.44
C LEU A 267 17.47 25.81 18.36
N ALA A 268 18.19 25.87 17.24
CA ALA A 268 19.25 26.85 17.00
C ALA A 268 18.70 28.28 17.04
N LEU A 269 17.59 28.56 16.35
CA LEU A 269 16.93 29.87 16.38
C LEU A 269 16.42 30.23 17.78
N SER A 270 15.91 29.26 18.54
CA SER A 270 15.52 29.47 19.94
C SER A 270 16.71 29.80 20.84
N ALA A 271 17.86 29.12 20.63
CA ALA A 271 19.10 29.41 21.33
C ALA A 271 19.63 30.82 20.99
N ILE A 272 19.65 31.19 19.71
CA ILE A 272 20.02 32.53 19.23
C ILE A 272 19.14 33.59 19.88
N ARG A 273 17.81 33.38 19.87
CA ARG A 273 16.85 34.31 20.48
C ARG A 273 17.10 34.52 21.97
N ARG A 274 17.53 33.48 22.70
CA ARG A 274 17.71 33.54 24.16
C ARG A 274 19.10 34.03 24.60
N LYS A 275 20.15 33.69 23.84
CA LYS A 275 21.54 33.80 24.32
C LYS A 275 22.50 34.40 23.28
N GLY A 276 22.02 34.86 22.12
CA GLY A 276 22.86 35.38 21.04
C GLY A 276 23.50 34.29 20.19
N LEU A 277 24.23 34.70 19.15
CA LEU A 277 24.82 33.79 18.14
C LEU A 277 25.87 32.83 18.71
N ASP A 278 26.62 33.25 19.74
CA ASP A 278 27.69 32.46 20.35
C ASP A 278 27.18 31.25 21.15
N ALA A 279 25.89 31.23 21.45
CA ALA A 279 25.25 30.18 22.22
C ALA A 279 24.65 29.05 21.37
N VAL A 280 24.80 29.11 20.04
CA VAL A 280 24.40 28.00 19.17
C VAL A 280 25.35 26.83 19.42
N PRO A 281 24.88 25.69 19.96
CA PRO A 281 25.72 24.51 20.09
C PRO A 281 26.20 24.13 18.68
N GLN A 282 27.50 23.86 18.50
CA GLN A 282 28.00 23.30 17.23
C GLN A 282 27.28 21.99 16.86
N ALA A 283 26.74 21.26 17.85
CA ALA A 283 25.90 20.08 17.68
C ALA A 283 24.44 20.36 17.22
N ALA A 284 23.97 21.61 17.28
CA ALA A 284 22.63 22.04 16.84
C ALA A 284 22.62 22.67 15.44
N MET A 285 23.79 22.92 14.86
CA MET A 285 23.90 23.20 13.43
C MET A 285 23.58 21.90 12.70
N PRO A 286 22.64 21.88 11.73
CA PRO A 286 22.57 20.79 10.78
C PRO A 286 23.87 20.88 9.98
N LEU A 287 24.91 20.20 10.45
CA LEU A 287 26.13 20.05 9.69
C LEU A 287 25.65 19.43 8.37
N PHE A 288 25.86 20.17 7.28
CA PHE A 288 25.72 19.67 5.92
C PHE A 288 26.80 18.60 5.67
N THR A 289 26.87 17.58 6.53
CA THR A 289 27.55 16.34 6.22
C THR A 289 26.65 15.66 5.22
N ARG A 290 26.99 15.80 3.93
CA ARG A 290 26.61 14.79 2.94
C ARG A 290 26.94 13.45 3.60
N PRO A 291 25.96 12.57 3.88
CA PRO A 291 26.33 11.19 4.16
C PRO A 291 27.02 10.72 2.88
N GLN A 292 28.33 10.48 2.94
CA GLN A 292 28.91 9.61 1.93
C GLN A 292 28.15 8.31 2.06
N SER A 293 27.48 7.92 0.98
CA SER A 293 26.91 6.59 0.86
C SER A 293 27.94 5.59 1.35
N THR A 294 27.67 4.93 2.48
CA THR A 294 28.42 3.74 2.91
C THR A 294 28.12 2.53 2.02
N PHE A 295 27.31 2.72 0.97
CA PHE A 295 27.14 1.75 -0.10
C PHE A 295 28.33 1.82 -1.04
N LEU A 296 29.34 0.99 -0.78
CA LEU A 296 30.27 0.54 -1.80
C LEU A 296 29.59 -0.65 -2.49
N GLY A 297 28.88 -0.40 -3.59
CA GLY A 297 28.28 -1.47 -4.38
C GLY A 297 29.37 -2.27 -5.12
N SER A 298 29.29 -3.60 -5.13
CA SER A 298 30.28 -4.51 -5.77
C SER A 298 31.75 -4.40 -5.30
N ALA A 299 32.45 -5.54 -5.25
CA ALA A 299 33.85 -5.61 -4.81
C ALA A 299 34.79 -4.65 -5.57
N SER A 300 34.49 -4.39 -6.85
CA SER A 300 35.21 -3.45 -7.70
C SER A 300 35.11 -1.97 -7.28
N GLN A 301 33.98 -1.51 -6.71
CA GLN A 301 33.87 -0.12 -6.26
C GLN A 301 34.59 0.09 -4.92
N VAL A 302 34.65 -0.96 -4.08
CA VAL A 302 35.48 -0.97 -2.87
C VAL A 302 36.96 -0.81 -3.25
N GLU A 303 37.45 -1.60 -4.20
CA GLU A 303 38.84 -1.51 -4.68
C GLU A 303 39.18 -0.12 -5.25
N ALA A 304 38.30 0.44 -6.08
CA ALA A 304 38.49 1.78 -6.64
C ALA A 304 38.52 2.86 -5.55
N TYR A 305 37.67 2.75 -4.52
CA TYR A 305 37.66 3.67 -3.39
C TYR A 305 38.96 3.58 -2.56
N VAL A 306 39.43 2.36 -2.27
CA VAL A 306 40.70 2.14 -1.55
C VAL A 306 41.89 2.68 -2.35
N TYR A 307 41.92 2.48 -3.66
CA TYR A 307 42.94 3.04 -4.54
C TYR A 307 42.93 4.58 -4.56
N ALA A 308 41.75 5.19 -4.53
CA ALA A 308 41.61 6.65 -4.49
C ALA A 308 42.10 7.24 -3.16
N LEU A 309 41.87 6.56 -2.05
CA LEU A 309 42.39 6.94 -0.73
C LEU A 309 43.92 6.84 -0.67
N ALA A 310 44.50 5.77 -1.23
CA ALA A 310 45.95 5.56 -1.24
C ALA A 310 46.73 6.66 -2.00
N ARG A 311 46.07 7.37 -2.92
CA ARG A 311 46.66 8.46 -3.72
C ARG A 311 46.13 9.85 -3.35
N PHE A 312 45.45 9.98 -2.21
CA PHE A 312 44.85 11.25 -1.82
C PHE A 312 45.92 12.25 -1.35
N GLU A 313 46.10 13.34 -2.11
CA GLU A 313 46.84 14.51 -1.65
C GLU A 313 45.87 15.58 -1.12
N PRO A 314 46.02 16.00 0.16
CA PRO A 314 45.13 16.99 0.75
C PRO A 314 45.38 18.37 0.12
N LYS A 315 44.38 18.91 -0.58
CA LYS A 315 44.39 20.31 -1.02
C LYS A 315 43.95 21.21 0.14
N PRO A 316 44.78 22.15 0.62
CA PRO A 316 44.37 23.07 1.67
C PRO A 316 43.26 23.98 1.15
N ALA A 317 42.07 23.90 1.77
CA ALA A 317 40.97 24.79 1.48
C ALA A 317 41.33 26.21 1.95
N LYS A 318 41.53 27.14 1.01
CA LYS A 318 41.70 28.55 1.33
C LYS A 318 40.35 29.13 1.76
N PHE A 319 40.19 29.37 3.05
CA PHE A 319 39.05 30.13 3.55
C PHE A 319 39.11 31.57 3.01
N PRO A 320 37.99 32.14 2.53
CA PRO A 320 37.95 33.54 2.15
C PRO A 320 38.25 34.41 3.39
N LYS A 321 39.29 35.24 3.30
CA LYS A 321 39.63 36.19 4.37
C LYS A 321 38.51 37.22 4.46
N ALA A 322 38.01 37.45 5.68
CA ALA A 322 37.01 38.47 5.95
C ALA A 322 37.54 39.85 5.50
N SER A 323 36.92 40.45 4.50
CA SER A 323 37.18 41.83 4.08
C SER A 323 36.57 42.78 5.11
N GLY A 324 37.36 43.15 6.12
CA GLY A 324 37.03 44.25 7.02
C GLY A 324 37.32 45.59 6.35
N THR A 325 36.30 46.25 5.80
CA THR A 325 36.34 47.68 5.47
C THR A 325 35.41 48.44 6.41
N ARG A 326 35.90 48.73 7.63
CA ARG A 326 35.39 49.86 8.42
C ARG A 326 36.24 51.07 8.04
N LYS A 327 35.76 51.87 7.08
CA LYS A 327 36.23 53.25 6.93
C LYS A 327 35.70 54.04 8.12
N GLY A 328 36.59 54.33 9.07
CA GLY A 328 36.46 55.52 9.90
C GLY A 328 37.02 56.68 9.10
N GLU A 329 36.21 57.71 8.89
CA GLU A 329 36.67 59.04 8.46
C GLU A 329 36.64 59.98 9.68
N PRO A 330 37.47 61.04 9.66
CA PRO A 330 38.19 61.59 10.80
C PRO A 330 37.39 62.44 11.79
#